data_AF-A0A2W0BVU3-F1
#
_entry.id   AF-A0A2W0BVU3-F1
#
_cell.length_a   1.000
_cell.length_b   1.000
_cell.length_c   1.000
_cell.angle_alpha   90.00
_cell.angle_beta   90.00
_cell.angle_gamma   90.00
#
_symmetry.space_group_name_H-M   'P 1'
#
loop_
_entity.id
_entity.type
_entity.pdbx_description
1 polymer ?
#
loop_
_entity_poly.entity_id
_entity_poly.type
_entity_poly.pdbx_seq_one_letter_code
_entity_poly.pdbx_strand_id
1 'polypeptide(L)'
;MRNCVAVIVLSLIFCWTSAAQTKTGATASSSSTTPQASPTPGGALPAAQRDWHPTTEDLLPEVQKNVGRNGRVAFLWWMPAEYFETKQSANNPAYFAGFRNNTVVAVAFGKVQPFGILDFVSLDTARSRVTMRDANGTEYKPVENVPEDVRVPLEMMKPVFSASLGKLGENIQFLVFAGRAQNGTRIADPRGQREFSMVVKELTGEPETTVTWRLPLSGLFPPKYCPTGKEKVEASWKFCPWHGIPLPESQ
;
A
#
# COMPACT_ATOMS: atom_id res chain seq x y z
N MET A 1 18.96 -29.64 3.65
CA MET A 1 19.71 -28.96 2.56
C MET A 1 19.16 -29.47 1.23
N ARG A 2 18.52 -28.73 0.32
CA ARG A 2 18.27 -27.29 0.16
C ARG A 2 16.90 -27.13 -0.50
N ASN A 3 15.92 -26.67 0.28
CA ASN A 3 14.72 -26.01 -0.20
C ASN A 3 15.13 -24.63 -0.73
N CYS A 4 15.16 -24.41 -2.04
CA CYS A 4 15.46 -23.08 -2.59
C CYS A 4 14.84 -22.74 -3.96
N VAL A 5 14.05 -23.62 -4.60
CA VAL A 5 13.77 -23.43 -6.05
C VAL A 5 12.38 -22.87 -6.37
N ALA A 6 11.43 -22.76 -5.43
CA ALA A 6 10.03 -22.46 -5.78
C ALA A 6 9.55 -21.01 -5.52
N VAL A 7 10.43 -20.02 -5.34
CA VAL A 7 10.02 -18.63 -5.01
C VAL A 7 10.44 -17.57 -6.06
N ILE A 8 11.11 -17.93 -7.16
CA ILE A 8 11.74 -16.95 -8.08
C ILE A 8 11.09 -16.90 -9.47
N VAL A 9 9.76 -16.81 -9.58
CA VAL A 9 9.10 -16.66 -10.91
C VAL A 9 8.18 -15.43 -11.02
N LEU A 10 8.02 -14.62 -9.97
CA LEU A 10 7.22 -13.38 -10.05
C LEU A 10 8.02 -12.08 -9.89
N SER A 11 9.32 -12.09 -10.20
CA SER A 11 10.20 -10.91 -10.07
C SER A 11 11.04 -10.59 -11.33
N LEU A 12 10.64 -11.05 -12.52
CA LEU A 12 11.46 -10.91 -13.74
C LEU A 12 10.76 -10.16 -14.88
N ILE A 13 10.01 -9.11 -14.57
CA ILE A 13 9.67 -8.09 -15.55
C ILE A 13 9.97 -6.75 -14.88
N PHE A 14 10.85 -5.95 -15.50
CA PHE A 14 11.44 -4.68 -15.05
C PHE A 14 12.80 -4.76 -14.33
N CYS A 15 13.85 -4.95 -15.13
CA CYS A 15 15.19 -4.32 -15.08
C CYS A 15 16.04 -5.05 -16.14
N TRP A 16 16.84 -4.48 -17.04
CA TRP A 16 17.41 -3.17 -17.29
C TRP A 16 17.87 -3.17 -18.75
N THR A 17 17.64 -2.07 -19.48
CA THR A 17 18.51 -1.64 -20.57
C THR A 17 19.41 -0.51 -20.05
N SER A 18 20.61 -0.43 -20.63
CA SER A 18 21.66 0.59 -20.43
C SER A 18 22.59 0.46 -19.21
N ALA A 19 23.75 -0.14 -19.46
CA ALA A 19 25.03 0.41 -19.01
C ALA A 19 26.18 -0.10 -19.90
N ALA A 20 26.70 0.77 -20.76
CA ALA A 20 28.07 0.70 -21.24
C ALA A 20 28.49 2.07 -21.79
N GLN A 21 29.08 2.91 -20.94
CA GLN A 21 30.05 3.91 -21.40
C GLN A 21 31.13 4.09 -20.35
N THR A 22 32.35 3.95 -20.84
CA THR A 22 33.63 3.81 -20.15
C THR A 22 34.17 5.11 -19.59
N LYS A 23 34.90 4.98 -18.47
CA LYS A 23 35.74 6.00 -17.82
C LYS A 23 36.87 6.50 -18.72
N THR A 24 37.22 7.77 -18.59
CA THR A 24 38.61 8.27 -18.56
C THR A 24 38.65 9.69 -17.96
N GLY A 25 39.72 9.99 -17.20
CA GLY A 25 40.18 11.37 -16.98
C GLY A 25 40.12 11.87 -15.54
N ALA A 26 41.21 11.70 -14.81
CA ALA A 26 41.48 12.37 -13.54
C ALA A 26 42.21 13.70 -13.79
N THR A 27 41.89 14.73 -13.00
CA THR A 27 42.89 15.68 -12.50
C THR A 27 42.40 16.38 -11.24
N ALA A 28 43.25 16.36 -10.22
CA ALA A 28 43.08 17.05 -8.96
C ALA A 28 43.36 18.56 -9.11
N SER A 29 42.72 19.39 -8.29
CA SER A 29 43.20 20.72 -7.92
C SER A 29 42.64 21.09 -6.56
N SER A 30 43.56 21.25 -5.62
CA SER A 30 43.37 21.66 -4.23
C SER A 30 43.21 23.17 -4.10
N SER A 31 42.27 23.63 -3.27
CA SER A 31 42.45 24.87 -2.52
C SER A 31 41.60 24.86 -1.24
N SER A 32 42.30 25.05 -0.14
CA SER A 32 41.81 25.18 1.22
C SER A 32 41.43 26.63 1.53
N THR A 33 40.23 26.85 2.08
CA THR A 33 39.96 28.03 2.92
C THR A 33 39.05 27.60 4.09
N THR A 34 39.49 27.99 5.29
CA THR A 34 39.04 27.70 6.66
C THR A 34 37.61 28.20 6.96
N PRO A 35 36.96 27.76 8.06
CA PRO A 35 35.50 27.76 8.24
C PRO A 35 34.98 28.94 9.06
N GLN A 36 33.80 29.47 8.73
CA GLN A 36 32.91 30.11 9.71
C GLN A 36 31.52 30.40 9.12
N ALA A 37 30.47 29.85 9.74
CA ALA A 37 29.28 30.57 10.22
C ALA A 37 28.07 29.62 10.38
N SER A 38 27.36 29.87 11.47
CA SER A 38 26.28 29.13 12.14
C SER A 38 25.09 28.68 11.27
N PRO A 39 24.31 27.67 11.71
CA PRO A 39 23.14 27.21 11.00
C PRO A 39 21.98 28.20 11.11
N THR A 40 21.53 28.73 9.98
CA THR A 40 20.24 29.39 9.83
C THR A 40 19.10 28.38 10.04
N PRO A 41 18.18 28.57 10.99
CA PRO A 41 16.96 27.77 11.08
C PRO A 41 15.97 28.30 10.05
N GLY A 42 16.04 27.76 8.83
CA GLY A 42 15.19 28.20 7.73
C GLY A 42 15.64 27.64 6.39
N GLY A 43 16.02 26.37 6.34
CA GLY A 43 16.34 25.70 5.09
C GLY A 43 15.06 25.49 4.29
N ALA A 44 14.85 26.32 3.26
CA ALA A 44 13.84 26.10 2.24
C ALA A 44 13.96 24.66 1.73
N LEU A 45 12.82 23.95 1.66
CA LEU A 45 12.77 22.57 1.20
C LEU A 45 13.47 22.44 -0.18
N PRO A 46 14.22 21.33 -0.41
CA PRO A 46 14.87 21.07 -1.69
C PRO A 46 13.88 21.20 -2.85
N ALA A 47 14.32 21.69 -4.02
CA ALA A 47 13.44 21.93 -5.17
C ALA A 47 12.58 20.71 -5.56
N ALA A 48 13.08 19.49 -5.37
CA ALA A 48 12.36 18.23 -5.60
C ALA A 48 11.09 18.05 -4.73
N GLN A 49 10.95 18.83 -3.64
CA GLN A 49 9.80 18.77 -2.74
C GLN A 49 8.69 19.75 -3.12
N ARG A 50 8.95 20.71 -4.02
CA ARG A 50 7.96 21.74 -4.41
C ARG A 50 6.97 21.26 -5.48
N ASP A 51 7.38 20.31 -6.32
CA ASP A 51 6.58 19.77 -7.44
C ASP A 51 6.23 18.29 -7.27
N TRP A 52 6.33 17.78 -6.04
CA TRP A 52 6.05 16.38 -5.75
C TRP A 52 4.55 16.09 -5.79
N HIS A 53 4.18 15.00 -6.45
CA HIS A 53 2.83 14.47 -6.45
C HIS A 53 2.84 12.97 -6.11
N PRO A 54 1.84 12.47 -5.37
CA PRO A 54 1.66 11.05 -5.12
C PRO A 54 1.62 10.26 -6.43
N THR A 55 2.30 9.12 -6.47
CA THR A 55 2.20 8.19 -7.59
C THR A 55 1.58 6.87 -7.15
N THR A 56 0.92 6.19 -8.08
CA THR A 56 0.35 4.86 -7.82
C THR A 56 1.42 3.83 -7.48
N GLU A 57 2.60 3.98 -8.08
CA GLU A 57 3.76 3.11 -7.88
C GLU A 57 4.26 3.21 -6.44
N ASP A 58 4.22 4.40 -5.83
CA ASP A 58 4.56 4.59 -4.42
C ASP A 58 3.50 4.00 -3.48
N LEU A 59 2.21 4.07 -3.85
CA LEU A 59 1.11 3.63 -2.98
C LEU A 59 0.83 2.13 -3.02
N LEU A 60 0.94 1.50 -4.19
CA LEU A 60 0.60 0.10 -4.40
C LEU A 60 1.22 -0.86 -3.36
N PRO A 61 2.53 -0.79 -3.04
CA PRO A 61 3.12 -1.68 -2.04
C PRO A 61 2.60 -1.46 -0.61
N GLU A 62 2.08 -0.27 -0.31
CA GLU A 62 1.54 0.03 1.00
C GLU A 62 0.10 -0.49 1.14
N VAL A 63 -0.70 -0.36 0.08
CA VAL A 63 -2.12 -0.72 0.10
C VAL A 63 -2.41 -2.18 -0.26
N GLN A 64 -1.48 -2.86 -0.95
CA GLN A 64 -1.59 -4.28 -1.27
C GLN A 64 -0.82 -5.14 -0.26
N LYS A 65 -1.45 -6.20 0.23
CA LYS A 65 -0.88 -7.20 1.12
C LYS A 65 -1.16 -8.59 0.57
N ASN A 66 -0.11 -9.41 0.53
CA ASN A 66 -0.22 -10.82 0.19
C ASN A 66 0.15 -11.63 1.44
N VAL A 67 -0.71 -12.58 1.82
CA VAL A 67 -0.49 -13.42 2.98
C VAL A 67 -0.77 -14.87 2.58
N GLY A 68 -0.04 -15.82 3.15
CA GLY A 68 -0.25 -17.23 2.83
C GLY A 68 0.64 -18.12 3.65
N ARG A 69 0.02 -19.17 4.20
CA ARG A 69 0.67 -20.27 4.94
C ARG A 69 -0.02 -21.57 4.54
N ASN A 70 0.65 -22.69 4.76
CA ASN A 70 0.04 -24.03 4.71
C ASN A 70 -0.74 -24.32 3.40
N GLY A 71 -0.17 -23.95 2.25
CA GLY A 71 -0.79 -24.17 0.94
C GLY A 71 -1.98 -23.27 0.63
N ARG A 72 -2.15 -22.16 1.36
CA ARG A 72 -3.15 -21.12 1.06
C ARG A 72 -2.48 -19.83 0.64
N VAL A 73 -3.19 -19.09 -0.21
CA VAL A 73 -2.82 -17.77 -0.69
C VAL A 73 -3.97 -16.80 -0.43
N ALA A 74 -3.63 -15.59 -0.03
CA ALA A 74 -4.55 -14.50 0.22
C ALA A 74 -3.97 -13.23 -0.39
N PHE A 75 -4.71 -12.65 -1.30
CA PHE A 75 -4.48 -11.32 -1.85
C PHE A 75 -5.47 -10.37 -1.18
N LEU A 76 -4.99 -9.28 -0.61
CA LEU A 76 -5.81 -8.20 -0.07
C LEU A 76 -5.28 -6.88 -0.61
N TRP A 77 -6.15 -6.07 -1.19
CA TRP A 77 -5.80 -4.75 -1.65
C TRP A 77 -6.84 -3.74 -1.15
N TRP A 78 -6.41 -2.90 -0.23
CA TRP A 78 -7.21 -1.76 0.21
C TRP A 78 -7.23 -0.72 -0.91
N MET A 79 -8.42 -0.26 -1.27
CA MET A 79 -8.64 0.68 -2.36
C MET A 79 -9.13 2.02 -1.80
N PRO A 80 -8.24 2.88 -1.27
CA PRO A 80 -8.64 4.22 -0.87
C PRO A 80 -8.92 5.08 -2.10
N ALA A 81 -9.87 6.02 -2.01
CA ALA A 81 -10.17 6.96 -3.10
C ALA A 81 -8.91 7.70 -3.57
N GLU A 82 -8.06 8.08 -2.61
CA GLU A 82 -6.79 8.75 -2.83
C GLU A 82 -5.87 7.99 -3.80
N TYR A 83 -5.88 6.66 -3.82
CA TYR A 83 -5.08 5.86 -4.74
C TYR A 83 -5.48 6.13 -6.20
N PHE A 84 -6.78 6.16 -6.49
CA PHE A 84 -7.28 6.37 -7.86
C PHE A 84 -7.20 7.82 -8.30
N GLU A 85 -7.15 8.76 -7.34
CA GLU A 85 -6.97 10.18 -7.60
C GLU A 85 -5.50 10.53 -7.91
N THR A 86 -4.51 9.69 -7.53
CA THR A 86 -3.08 9.94 -7.83
C THR A 86 -2.77 9.91 -9.32
N LYS A 87 -3.57 9.18 -10.09
CA LYS A 87 -3.47 9.15 -11.55
C LYS A 87 -4.60 9.99 -12.09
N GLN A 88 -4.29 10.78 -13.10
CA GLN A 88 -5.26 11.37 -14.01
C GLN A 88 -6.05 10.30 -14.81
N SER A 89 -6.15 9.06 -14.32
CA SER A 89 -7.01 7.98 -14.84
C SER A 89 -8.48 8.19 -14.49
N ALA A 90 -8.80 9.13 -13.59
CA ALA A 90 -10.16 9.62 -13.45
C ALA A 90 -10.28 10.94 -14.23
N ASN A 91 -10.83 10.88 -15.44
CA ASN A 91 -11.42 12.07 -16.08
C ASN A 91 -12.47 12.75 -15.18
N ASN A 92 -12.90 12.07 -14.11
CA ASN A 92 -13.76 12.58 -13.05
C ASN A 92 -13.37 11.99 -11.68
N PRO A 93 -12.58 12.68 -10.83
CA PRO A 93 -12.17 12.20 -9.51
C PRO A 93 -13.36 11.91 -8.57
N ALA A 94 -14.54 12.51 -8.83
CA ALA A 94 -15.75 12.21 -8.07
C ALA A 94 -16.23 10.77 -8.25
N TYR A 95 -15.74 10.05 -9.27
CA TYR A 95 -16.12 8.67 -9.54
C TYR A 95 -15.80 7.71 -8.38
N PHE A 96 -14.72 7.97 -7.63
CA PHE A 96 -14.33 7.17 -6.46
C PHE A 96 -14.70 7.85 -5.12
N ALA A 97 -15.54 8.89 -5.13
CA ALA A 97 -15.91 9.62 -3.92
C ALA A 97 -16.56 8.71 -2.86
N GLY A 98 -17.34 7.69 -3.28
CA GLY A 98 -17.94 6.71 -2.38
C GLY A 98 -16.91 5.93 -1.55
N PHE A 99 -15.67 5.78 -2.04
CA PHE A 99 -14.57 5.09 -1.35
C PHE A 99 -13.96 5.95 -0.23
N ARG A 100 -14.35 7.23 -0.12
CA ARG A 100 -14.01 8.08 1.05
C ARG A 100 -14.93 7.78 2.23
N ASN A 101 -16.18 7.40 1.94
CA ASN A 101 -17.21 7.11 2.94
C ASN A 101 -17.29 5.63 3.30
N ASN A 102 -16.64 4.76 2.53
CA ASN A 102 -16.61 3.31 2.73
C ASN A 102 -15.18 2.80 2.62
N THR A 103 -14.82 1.82 3.44
CA THR A 103 -13.54 1.12 3.29
C THR A 103 -13.75 -0.03 2.33
N VAL A 104 -13.10 0.02 1.17
CA VAL A 104 -13.24 -0.99 0.11
C VAL A 104 -11.96 -1.81 0.03
N VAL A 105 -12.10 -3.13 0.05
CA VAL A 105 -10.97 -4.07 -0.07
C VAL A 105 -11.27 -5.10 -1.14
N ALA A 106 -10.42 -5.17 -2.15
CA ALA A 106 -10.38 -6.27 -3.10
C ALA A 106 -9.66 -7.46 -2.44
N VAL A 107 -10.29 -8.63 -2.41
CA VAL A 107 -9.74 -9.83 -1.80
C VAL A 107 -9.83 -11.02 -2.74
N ALA A 108 -8.83 -11.88 -2.73
CA ALA A 108 -8.91 -13.19 -3.34
C ALA A 108 -8.22 -14.20 -2.42
N PHE A 109 -8.94 -15.24 -2.02
CA PHE A 109 -8.42 -16.33 -1.20
C PHE A 109 -8.43 -17.60 -2.03
N GLY A 110 -7.32 -18.32 -2.02
CA GLY A 110 -7.16 -19.55 -2.78
C GLY A 110 -6.46 -20.64 -1.98
N LYS A 111 -6.84 -21.89 -2.22
CA LYS A 111 -6.10 -23.07 -1.79
C LYS A 111 -5.31 -23.61 -2.96
N VAL A 112 -4.01 -23.81 -2.76
CA VAL A 112 -3.13 -24.46 -3.74
C VAL A 112 -3.42 -25.95 -3.74
N GLN A 113 -3.94 -26.44 -4.85
CA GLN A 113 -4.16 -27.86 -5.11
C GLN A 113 -2.87 -28.50 -5.66
N PRO A 114 -2.79 -29.85 -5.72
CA PRO A 114 -1.74 -30.52 -6.48
C PRO A 114 -1.61 -29.94 -7.89
N PHE A 115 -0.38 -29.88 -8.40
CA PHE A 115 -0.04 -29.27 -9.70
C PHE A 115 -0.20 -27.75 -9.79
N GLY A 116 -0.39 -27.05 -8.67
CA GLY A 116 -0.35 -25.58 -8.61
C GLY A 116 -1.65 -24.89 -9.05
N ILE A 117 -2.74 -25.63 -9.18
CA ILE A 117 -4.06 -25.07 -9.47
C ILE A 117 -4.59 -24.36 -8.21
N LEU A 118 -5.17 -23.17 -8.38
CA LEU A 118 -5.81 -22.42 -7.29
C LEU A 118 -7.32 -22.72 -7.26
N ASP A 119 -7.78 -23.17 -6.10
CA ASP A 119 -9.20 -23.34 -5.78
C ASP A 119 -9.64 -22.13 -4.94
N PHE A 120 -10.44 -21.24 -5.54
CA PHE A 120 -10.80 -19.95 -4.99
C PHE A 120 -12.03 -20.01 -4.08
N VAL A 121 -12.00 -19.20 -3.04
CA VAL A 121 -13.09 -19.08 -2.06
C VAL A 121 -14.18 -18.16 -2.60
N SER A 122 -15.45 -18.53 -2.38
CA SER A 122 -16.61 -17.71 -2.77
C SER A 122 -16.74 -16.41 -1.99
N LEU A 123 -17.48 -15.44 -2.54
CA LEU A 123 -17.78 -14.17 -1.88
C LEU A 123 -18.45 -14.36 -0.51
N ASP A 124 -19.44 -15.24 -0.40
CA ASP A 124 -20.18 -15.46 0.85
C ASP A 124 -19.28 -16.01 1.97
N THR A 125 -18.36 -16.90 1.59
CA THR A 125 -17.35 -17.42 2.51
C THR A 125 -16.37 -16.33 2.91
N ALA A 126 -15.89 -15.51 1.97
CA ALA A 126 -15.02 -14.37 2.29
C ALA A 126 -15.74 -13.37 3.23
N ARG A 127 -17.01 -13.05 2.98
CA ARG A 127 -17.81 -12.12 3.79
C ARG A 127 -18.04 -12.61 5.21
N SER A 128 -18.21 -13.92 5.41
CA SER A 128 -18.41 -14.51 6.75
C SER A 128 -17.12 -14.69 7.54
N ARG A 129 -15.95 -14.68 6.89
CA ARG A 129 -14.65 -14.97 7.50
C ARG A 129 -13.70 -13.78 7.59
N VAL A 130 -14.06 -12.64 7.01
CA VAL A 130 -13.25 -11.41 7.05
C VAL A 130 -14.01 -10.31 7.78
N THR A 131 -13.33 -9.67 8.74
CA THR A 131 -13.82 -8.48 9.43
C THR A 131 -12.76 -7.38 9.39
N MET A 132 -13.19 -6.12 9.42
CA MET A 132 -12.28 -4.99 9.60
C MET A 132 -12.17 -4.66 11.09
N ARG A 133 -10.98 -4.35 11.58
CA ARG A 133 -10.72 -3.90 12.95
C ARG A 133 -10.12 -2.50 12.94
N ASP A 134 -10.66 -1.58 13.72
CA ASP A 134 -10.10 -0.23 13.88
C ASP A 134 -8.96 -0.18 14.92
N ALA A 135 -8.29 0.97 15.03
CA ALA A 135 -7.21 1.21 15.99
C ALA A 135 -7.63 1.06 17.47
N ASN A 136 -8.93 1.12 17.78
CA ASN A 136 -9.45 0.91 19.13
C ASN A 136 -9.81 -0.55 19.40
N GLY A 137 -9.64 -1.44 18.42
CA GLY A 137 -10.00 -2.86 18.51
C GLY A 137 -11.45 -3.17 18.16
N THR A 138 -12.24 -2.20 17.71
CA THR A 138 -13.64 -2.42 17.31
C THR A 138 -13.69 -3.17 16.00
N GLU A 139 -14.50 -4.23 15.92
CA GLU A 139 -14.68 -5.03 14.71
C GLU A 139 -15.94 -4.65 13.92
N TYR A 140 -15.81 -4.63 12.60
CA TYR A 140 -16.83 -4.26 11.64
C TYR A 140 -16.98 -5.38 10.60
N LYS A 141 -18.22 -5.83 10.39
CA LYS A 141 -18.55 -6.78 9.34
C LYS A 141 -18.67 -6.07 7.98
N PRO A 142 -18.45 -6.79 6.86
CA PRO A 142 -18.77 -6.25 5.55
C PRO A 142 -20.24 -5.86 5.48
N VAL A 143 -20.55 -4.74 4.81
CA VAL A 143 -21.93 -4.29 4.60
C VAL A 143 -22.65 -5.24 3.66
N GLU A 144 -23.93 -5.47 3.92
CA GLU A 144 -24.70 -6.39 3.09
C GLU A 144 -25.14 -5.76 1.77
N ASN A 145 -25.68 -4.56 1.89
CA ASN A 145 -26.14 -3.74 0.78
C ASN A 145 -25.07 -2.69 0.49
N VAL A 146 -24.27 -2.94 -0.55
CA VAL A 146 -23.21 -2.01 -0.97
C VAL A 146 -23.88 -0.75 -1.55
N PRO A 147 -23.52 0.45 -1.07
CA PRO A 147 -24.00 1.71 -1.63
C PRO A 147 -23.74 1.82 -3.14
N GLU A 148 -24.67 2.43 -3.86
CA GLU A 148 -24.63 2.52 -5.33
C GLU A 148 -23.37 3.24 -5.85
N ASP A 149 -22.95 4.29 -5.14
CA ASP A 149 -21.75 5.09 -5.39
C ASP A 149 -20.44 4.33 -5.17
N VAL A 150 -20.50 3.13 -4.58
CA VAL A 150 -19.38 2.19 -4.45
C VAL A 150 -19.55 1.00 -5.41
N ARG A 151 -20.77 0.47 -5.52
CA ARG A 151 -21.09 -0.71 -6.33
C ARG A 151 -20.79 -0.51 -7.81
N VAL A 152 -21.21 0.61 -8.38
CA VAL A 152 -21.05 0.90 -9.82
C VAL A 152 -19.57 0.99 -10.21
N PRO A 153 -18.70 1.74 -9.51
CA PRO A 153 -17.25 1.69 -9.75
C PRO A 153 -16.66 0.29 -9.71
N LEU A 154 -17.03 -0.51 -8.71
CA LEU A 154 -16.50 -1.86 -8.55
C LEU A 154 -16.89 -2.80 -9.69
N GLU A 155 -18.13 -2.73 -10.16
CA GLU A 155 -18.60 -3.54 -11.29
C GLU A 155 -17.87 -3.21 -12.59
N MET A 156 -17.56 -1.93 -12.81
CA MET A 156 -16.78 -1.50 -13.97
C MET A 156 -15.30 -1.92 -13.89
N MET A 157 -14.75 -2.07 -12.68
CA MET A 157 -13.37 -2.52 -12.47
C MET A 157 -13.18 -4.04 -12.65
N LYS A 158 -14.22 -4.85 -12.41
CA LYS A 158 -14.14 -6.32 -12.56
C LYS A 158 -13.51 -6.78 -13.88
N PRO A 159 -13.98 -6.35 -15.08
CA PRO A 159 -13.39 -6.80 -16.34
C PRO A 159 -11.93 -6.36 -16.49
N VAL A 160 -11.55 -5.19 -15.95
CA VAL A 160 -10.16 -4.71 -15.96
C VAL A 160 -9.26 -5.64 -15.16
N PHE A 161 -9.73 -6.09 -13.99
CA PHE A 161 -9.01 -7.06 -13.17
C PHE A 161 -8.91 -8.42 -13.82
N SER A 162 -10.01 -8.96 -14.37
CA SER A 162 -9.97 -10.23 -15.10
C SER A 162 -8.98 -10.18 -16.26
N ALA A 163 -8.96 -9.08 -17.03
CA ALA A 163 -8.04 -8.92 -18.15
C ALA A 163 -6.57 -8.81 -17.70
N SER A 164 -6.31 -8.10 -16.60
CA SER A 164 -4.94 -7.77 -16.16
C SER A 164 -4.32 -8.82 -15.24
N LEU A 165 -5.14 -9.52 -14.44
CA LEU A 165 -4.72 -10.48 -13.42
C LEU A 165 -5.15 -11.93 -13.74
N GLY A 166 -5.79 -12.15 -14.90
CA GLY A 166 -6.27 -13.45 -15.35
C GLY A 166 -7.19 -14.12 -14.33
N LYS A 167 -6.94 -15.41 -14.04
CA LYS A 167 -7.73 -16.19 -13.08
C LYS A 167 -7.81 -15.57 -11.68
N LEU A 168 -6.76 -14.87 -11.22
CA LEU A 168 -6.83 -14.17 -9.94
C LEU A 168 -7.86 -13.05 -10.01
N GLY A 169 -7.83 -12.25 -11.08
CA GLY A 169 -8.75 -11.14 -11.31
C GLY A 169 -10.21 -11.58 -11.46
N GLU A 170 -10.45 -12.70 -12.15
CA GLU A 170 -11.78 -13.32 -12.25
C GLU A 170 -12.37 -13.72 -10.90
N ASN A 171 -11.50 -14.01 -9.92
CA ASN A 171 -11.88 -14.46 -8.58
C ASN A 171 -11.68 -13.37 -7.52
N ILE A 172 -11.36 -12.13 -7.90
CA ILE A 172 -11.36 -11.00 -6.97
C ILE A 172 -12.79 -10.74 -6.51
N GLN A 173 -12.94 -10.71 -5.20
CA GLN A 173 -14.15 -10.36 -4.48
C GLN A 173 -13.95 -8.98 -3.84
N PHE A 174 -15.03 -8.21 -3.72
CA PHE A 174 -14.97 -6.93 -3.04
C PHE A 174 -15.70 -7.00 -1.72
N LEU A 175 -14.99 -6.66 -0.65
CA LEU A 175 -15.55 -6.45 0.68
C LEU A 175 -15.64 -4.95 0.92
N VAL A 176 -16.83 -4.50 1.28
CA VAL A 176 -17.09 -3.09 1.59
C VAL A 176 -17.46 -3.00 3.06
N PHE A 177 -16.85 -2.06 3.77
CA PHE A 177 -17.11 -1.80 5.19
C PHE A 177 -17.51 -0.35 5.39
N ALA A 178 -18.19 -0.05 6.50
CA ALA A 178 -18.42 1.32 6.92
C ALA A 178 -17.09 2.08 7.00
N GLY A 179 -17.00 3.26 6.37
CA GLY A 179 -15.75 4.04 6.38
C GLY A 179 -15.57 4.90 7.64
N ARG A 180 -16.60 5.01 8.48
CA ARG A 180 -16.61 5.82 9.71
C ARG A 180 -17.04 5.02 10.92
N ALA A 181 -16.41 5.31 12.06
CA ALA A 181 -16.83 4.84 13.36
C ALA A 181 -18.08 5.59 13.84
N GLN A 182 -18.70 5.13 14.94
CA GLN A 182 -19.91 5.75 15.51
C GLN A 182 -19.71 7.24 15.87
N ASN A 183 -18.49 7.63 16.23
CA ASN A 183 -18.12 9.01 16.53
C ASN A 183 -17.84 9.88 15.29
N GLY A 184 -18.09 9.36 14.08
CA GLY A 184 -17.87 10.07 12.81
C GLY A 184 -16.42 10.06 12.30
N THR A 185 -15.47 9.51 13.07
CA THR A 185 -14.06 9.44 12.64
C THR A 185 -13.89 8.45 11.50
N ARG A 186 -13.14 8.81 10.46
CA ARG A 186 -12.77 7.88 9.37
C ARG A 186 -11.88 6.76 9.93
N ILE A 187 -12.27 5.51 9.69
CA ILE A 187 -11.57 4.34 10.24
C ILE A 187 -10.26 4.11 9.49
N ALA A 188 -10.35 3.94 8.17
CA ALA A 188 -9.21 3.77 7.28
C ALA A 188 -8.92 5.10 6.56
N ASP A 189 -8.24 6.02 7.26
CA ASP A 189 -7.84 7.30 6.68
C ASP A 189 -6.39 7.25 6.17
N PRO A 190 -6.13 7.29 4.85
CA PRO A 190 -4.79 7.19 4.29
C PRO A 190 -3.80 8.25 4.77
N ARG A 191 -4.30 9.39 5.27
CA ARG A 191 -3.48 10.49 5.81
C ARG A 191 -3.48 10.54 7.34
N GLY A 192 -4.28 9.71 7.99
CA GLY A 192 -4.40 9.68 9.45
C GLY A 192 -3.22 9.00 10.14
N GLN A 193 -3.00 9.28 11.42
CA GLN A 193 -1.86 8.79 12.22
C GLN A 193 -2.18 7.51 13.02
N ARG A 194 -2.86 6.54 12.39
CA ARG A 194 -3.41 5.34 13.06
C ARG A 194 -3.11 4.07 12.29
N GLU A 195 -3.80 2.99 12.61
CA GLU A 195 -3.80 1.76 11.83
C GLU A 195 -5.21 1.18 11.78
N PHE A 196 -5.42 0.30 10.83
CA PHE A 196 -6.58 -0.58 10.80
C PHE A 196 -6.15 -1.93 10.23
N SER A 197 -6.95 -2.96 10.47
CA SER A 197 -6.61 -4.31 10.06
C SER A 197 -7.78 -5.04 9.44
N MET A 198 -7.47 -6.03 8.61
CA MET A 198 -8.40 -7.09 8.22
C MET A 198 -8.09 -8.34 9.04
N VAL A 199 -9.07 -8.81 9.79
CA VAL A 199 -9.00 -10.06 10.55
C VAL A 199 -9.62 -11.15 9.68
N VAL A 200 -8.79 -12.10 9.27
CA VAL A 200 -9.16 -13.19 8.36
C VAL A 200 -9.12 -14.51 9.11
N LYS A 201 -10.25 -15.22 9.17
CA LYS A 201 -10.37 -16.50 9.89
C LYS A 201 -10.26 -17.68 8.93
N GLU A 202 -9.38 -18.64 9.21
CA GLU A 202 -9.22 -19.92 8.50
C GLU A 202 -8.84 -19.86 7.00
N LEU A 203 -8.91 -18.70 6.34
CA LEU A 203 -8.68 -18.58 4.89
C LEU A 203 -7.21 -18.42 4.49
N THR A 204 -6.32 -18.14 5.44
CA THR A 204 -4.88 -17.86 5.21
C THR A 204 -3.96 -19.03 5.56
N GLY A 205 -4.51 -20.11 6.14
CA GLY A 205 -3.74 -21.26 6.62
C GLY A 205 -3.51 -21.28 8.13
N GLU A 206 -3.94 -20.23 8.82
CA GLU A 206 -3.96 -20.10 10.29
C GLU A 206 -5.41 -19.97 10.77
N PRO A 207 -5.71 -20.26 12.06
CA PRO A 207 -7.04 -20.06 12.62
C PRO A 207 -7.53 -18.61 12.49
N GLU A 208 -6.63 -17.66 12.73
CA GLU A 208 -6.87 -16.23 12.57
C GLU A 208 -5.59 -15.56 12.07
N THR A 209 -5.72 -14.63 11.14
CA THR A 209 -4.62 -13.81 10.65
C THR A 209 -5.05 -12.35 10.63
N THR A 210 -4.27 -11.49 11.26
CA THR A 210 -4.48 -10.04 11.23
C THR A 210 -3.56 -9.44 10.17
N VAL A 211 -4.15 -8.78 9.18
CA VAL A 211 -3.44 -8.04 8.12
C VAL A 211 -3.58 -6.56 8.40
N THR A 212 -2.50 -5.90 8.82
CA THR A 212 -2.53 -4.50 9.28
C THR A 212 -1.98 -3.54 8.23
N TRP A 213 -2.67 -2.42 8.05
CA TRP A 213 -2.17 -1.24 7.34
C TRP A 213 -1.84 -0.16 8.37
N ARG A 214 -0.57 0.27 8.37
CA ARG A 214 -0.11 1.40 9.17
C ARG A 214 -0.31 2.69 8.37
N LEU A 215 -0.79 3.71 9.04
CA LEU A 215 -1.08 5.02 8.46
C LEU A 215 -0.23 6.10 9.15
N PRO A 216 0.09 7.21 8.46
CA PRO A 216 -0.28 7.53 7.08
C PRO A 216 0.40 6.64 6.03
N LEU A 217 -0.20 6.55 4.84
CA LEU A 217 0.45 5.99 3.66
C LEU A 217 1.57 6.93 3.22
N SER A 218 2.80 6.44 3.22
CA SER A 218 4.00 7.25 2.94
C SER A 218 3.99 7.82 1.52
N GLY A 219 3.46 7.10 0.54
CA GLY A 219 3.32 7.55 -0.85
C GLY A 219 2.32 8.68 -1.05
N LEU A 220 1.56 9.09 -0.02
CA LEU A 220 0.71 10.28 -0.05
C LEU A 220 1.39 11.56 0.44
N PHE A 221 2.64 11.45 0.91
CA PHE A 221 3.42 12.57 1.44
C PHE A 221 4.73 12.72 0.66
N PRO A 222 5.26 13.95 0.57
CA PRO A 222 6.58 14.15 0.00
C PRO A 222 7.63 13.27 0.70
N PRO A 223 8.61 12.72 -0.03
CA PRO A 223 9.61 11.83 0.54
C PRO A 223 10.30 12.47 1.74
N LYS A 224 10.24 11.77 2.87
CA LYS A 224 10.89 12.16 4.12
C LYS A 224 12.25 11.48 4.21
N TYR A 225 13.26 12.21 4.70
CA TYR A 225 14.63 11.71 4.79
C TYR A 225 15.19 11.87 6.19
N CYS A 226 16.04 10.92 6.60
CA CYS A 226 16.85 11.04 7.80
C CYS A 226 17.84 12.22 7.66
N PRO A 227 17.91 13.18 8.59
CA PRO A 227 18.82 14.32 8.43
C PRO A 227 20.30 13.93 8.57
N THR A 228 20.61 12.78 9.20
CA THR A 228 21.97 12.25 9.33
C THR A 228 22.38 11.43 8.11
N GLY A 229 21.76 10.26 7.89
CA GLY A 229 22.15 9.33 6.83
C GLY A 229 21.52 9.59 5.46
N LYS A 230 20.58 10.55 5.37
CA LYS A 230 19.86 10.93 4.14
C LYS A 230 19.07 9.80 3.48
N GLU A 231 18.84 8.68 4.17
CA GLU A 231 17.99 7.61 3.67
C GLU A 231 16.50 8.03 3.72
N LYS A 232 15.72 7.55 2.74
CA LYS A 232 14.25 7.71 2.73
C LYS A 232 13.65 6.94 3.91
N VAL A 233 12.73 7.57 4.62
CA VAL A 233 12.03 7.01 5.79
C VAL A 233 10.52 7.07 5.60
N GLU A 234 9.78 6.23 6.34
CA GLU A 234 8.31 6.24 6.31
C GLU A 234 7.74 7.55 6.89
N ALA A 235 6.60 7.99 6.36
CA ALA A 235 5.92 9.21 6.81
C ALA A 235 5.48 9.09 8.29
N SER A 236 5.02 7.89 8.68
CA SER A 236 4.52 7.58 10.03
C SER A 236 5.60 7.57 11.11
N TRP A 237 6.89 7.56 10.75
CA TRP A 237 7.97 7.41 11.73
C TRP A 237 8.33 8.72 12.43
N LYS A 238 8.38 8.66 13.76
CA LYS A 238 8.83 9.77 14.62
C LYS A 238 10.35 9.81 14.78
N PHE A 239 11.01 8.66 14.66
CA PHE A 239 12.45 8.51 14.82
C PHE A 239 13.04 7.69 13.68
N CYS A 240 14.28 8.00 13.29
CA CYS A 240 15.03 7.20 12.34
C CYS A 240 15.43 5.87 12.99
N PRO A 241 15.14 4.70 12.37
CA PRO A 241 15.48 3.40 12.97
C PRO A 241 16.99 3.12 12.97
N TRP A 242 17.75 3.82 12.10
CA TRP A 242 19.20 3.64 11.99
C TRP A 242 19.97 4.52 12.97
N HIS A 243 19.53 5.77 13.15
CA HIS A 243 20.29 6.78 13.91
C HIS A 243 19.61 7.20 15.22
N GLY A 244 18.36 6.77 15.49
CA GLY A 244 17.62 7.09 16.72
C GLY A 244 17.21 8.55 16.87
N ILE A 245 17.46 9.39 15.86
CA ILE A 245 17.17 10.83 15.89
C ILE A 245 15.72 11.13 15.51
N PRO A 246 15.14 12.21 16.04
CA PRO A 246 13.80 12.65 15.67
C PRO A 246 13.75 13.04 14.19
N LEU A 247 12.66 12.68 13.55
CA LEU A 247 12.39 13.03 12.15
C LEU A 247 11.39 14.19 12.08
N PRO A 248 11.48 15.07 11.06
CA PRO A 248 10.51 16.15 10.87
C PRO A 248 9.11 15.58 10.64
N GLU A 249 8.07 16.32 11.03
CA GLU A 249 6.69 15.90 10.78
C GLU A 249 6.42 15.84 9.26
N SER A 250 5.64 14.86 8.81
CA SER A 250 5.20 14.78 7.42
C SER A 250 4.14 15.86 7.20
N GLN A 251 4.51 16.89 6.42
CA GLN A 251 3.58 17.94 5.96
C GLN A 251 2.84 17.49 4.69
#